data_AF-A0A2D7HPX7-F1
#
_entry.id   AF-A0A2D7HPX7-F1
#
_cell.length_a   1.000
_cell.length_b   1.000
_cell.length_c   1.000
_cell.angle_alpha   90.00
_cell.angle_beta   90.00
_cell.angle_gamma   90.00
#
_symmetry.space_group_name_H-M   'P 1'
#
loop_
_entity.id
_entity.type
_entity.pdbx_description
1 polymer ?
#
loop_
_entity_poly.entity_id
_entity_poly.type
_entity_poly.pdbx_seq_one_letter_code
_entity_poly.pdbx_strand_id
1 'polypeptide(L)' 'MGTTKDTIEKIRTRSHWNISNITAKHPVLLSLCSQEDLDEAIIKSGGSIDTNDSETISTD' A
#
# COMPACT_ATOMS: atom_id res chain seq x y z
N MET A 1 -19.89 -17.71 -4.45
CA MET A 1 -19.04 -16.79 -5.24
C MET A 1 -18.49 -15.72 -4.30
N GLY A 2 -17.31 -16.00 -3.73
CA GLY A 2 -16.66 -15.19 -2.69
C GLY A 2 -15.16 -15.07 -2.95
N THR A 3 -14.79 -14.97 -4.22
CA THR A 3 -13.39 -15.14 -4.66
C THR A 3 -12.51 -13.96 -4.27
N THR A 4 -13.06 -12.75 -4.10
CA THR A 4 -12.25 -11.57 -3.72
C THR A 4 -11.81 -11.63 -2.26
N LYS A 5 -12.70 -11.99 -1.33
CA LYS A 5 -12.38 -12.06 0.11
C LYS A 5 -11.37 -13.16 0.40
N ASP A 6 -11.58 -14.35 -0.17
CA ASP A 6 -10.66 -15.48 -0.02
C ASP A 6 -9.29 -15.18 -0.63
N THR A 7 -9.26 -14.47 -1.77
CA THR A 7 -8.00 -14.03 -2.39
C THR A 7 -7.27 -13.04 -1.50
N ILE A 8 -7.97 -12.03 -0.96
CA ILE A 8 -7.37 -11.04 -0.04
C ILE A 8 -6.76 -11.73 1.18
N GLU A 9 -7.47 -12.69 1.77
CA GLU A 9 -6.96 -13.43 2.93
C GLU A 9 -5.71 -14.26 2.60
N LYS A 10 -5.69 -14.91 1.44
CA LYS A 10 -4.51 -15.65 0.96
C LYS A 10 -3.31 -14.74 0.70
N ILE A 11 -3.54 -13.53 0.20
CA ILE A 11 -2.47 -12.53 0.02
C ILE A 11 -1.94 -12.06 1.38
N ARG A 12 -2.83 -11.72 2.32
CA ARG A 12 -2.46 -11.27 3.67
C ARG A 12 -1.67 -12.33 4.44
N THR A 13 -2.04 -13.60 4.28
CA THR A 13 -1.38 -14.76 4.91
C THR A 13 -0.21 -15.31 4.10
N ARG A 14 0.14 -14.68 2.98
CA ARG A 14 1.21 -15.13 2.06
C ARG A 14 1.06 -16.57 1.54
N SER A 15 -0.17 -17.06 1.40
CA SER A 15 -0.50 -18.41 0.92
C SER A 15 -1.02 -18.45 -0.53
N HIS A 16 -1.08 -17.30 -1.22
CA HIS A 16 -1.48 -17.24 -2.61
C HIS A 16 -0.40 -17.85 -3.53
N TRP A 17 -0.81 -18.59 -4.57
CA TRP A 17 0.10 -19.30 -5.48
C TRP A 17 1.15 -18.39 -6.13
N ASN A 18 0.78 -17.12 -6.38
CA ASN A 18 1.65 -16.13 -7.02
C ASN A 18 2.26 -15.12 -6.03
N ILE A 19 2.35 -15.46 -4.73
CA ILE A 19 2.81 -14.49 -3.72
C ILE A 19 4.22 -13.98 -4.00
N SER A 20 5.08 -14.79 -4.62
CA SER A 20 6.45 -14.40 -5.01
C SER A 20 6.52 -13.20 -5.94
N ASN A 21 5.48 -12.98 -6.78
CA ASN A 21 5.43 -11.85 -7.71
C ASN A 21 4.56 -10.68 -7.19
N ILE A 22 3.98 -10.80 -5.99
CA ILE A 22 3.10 -9.79 -5.41
C ILE A 22 3.85 -9.07 -4.30
N THR A 23 4.13 -7.79 -4.52
CA THR A 23 4.80 -6.91 -3.56
C THR A 23 3.90 -5.78 -3.13
N ALA A 24 4.12 -5.27 -1.91
CA ALA A 24 3.48 -4.04 -1.47
C ALA A 24 3.95 -2.89 -2.38
N LYS A 25 2.99 -2.09 -2.85
CA LYS A 25 3.26 -0.89 -3.66
C LYS A 25 2.59 0.30 -2.99
N HIS A 26 3.21 1.46 -3.14
CA HIS A 26 2.66 2.69 -2.60
C HIS A 26 1.36 3.07 -3.33
N PRO A 27 0.27 3.36 -2.61
CA PRO A 27 -1.04 3.59 -3.21
C PRO A 27 -1.10 4.89 -4.04
N VAL A 28 -0.35 5.93 -3.65
CA VAL A 28 -0.27 7.20 -4.40
C VAL A 28 0.44 7.01 -5.75
N LEU A 29 1.48 6.17 -5.80
CA LEU A 29 2.20 5.87 -7.04
C LEU A 29 1.34 5.07 -8.03
N LEU A 30 0.33 4.38 -7.53
CA LEU A 30 -0.67 3.68 -8.35
C LEU A 30 -1.89 4.57 -8.67
N SER A 31 -1.87 5.84 -8.26
CA SER A 31 -2.98 6.80 -8.39
C SER A 31 -4.30 6.30 -7.78
N LEU A 32 -4.22 5.50 -6.70
CA LEU A 32 -5.40 4.99 -5.99
C LEU A 32 -5.90 5.97 -4.92
N CYS A 33 -5.03 6.85 -4.43
CA CYS A 33 -5.34 7.92 -3.49
C CYS A 33 -4.36 9.09 -3.68
N SER A 34 -4.67 10.26 -3.11
CA SER A 34 -3.72 11.37 -2.99
C SER A 34 -2.78 11.18 -1.80
N GLN A 35 -1.73 12.00 -1.72
CA GLN A 35 -0.83 12.02 -0.55
C GLN A 35 -1.59 12.48 0.71
N GLU A 36 -2.47 13.47 0.56
CA GLU A 36 -3.29 13.98 1.67
C GLU A 36 -4.22 12.90 2.22
N ASP A 37 -4.91 12.14 1.36
CA ASP A 37 -5.80 11.04 1.77
C ASP A 37 -5.03 9.94 2.52
N LEU A 38 -3.79 9.66 2.10
CA LEU A 38 -2.95 8.66 2.74
C LEU A 38 -2.55 9.11 4.15
N ASP A 39 -2.12 10.37 4.29
CA ASP A 39 -1.70 10.92 5.57
C ASP A 39 -2.89 10.97 6.55
N GLU A 40 -4.07 11.40 6.10
CA GLU A 40 -5.30 11.37 6.92
C GLU A 40 -5.66 9.95 7.38
N ALA A 41 -5.55 8.97 6.48
CA ALA A 41 -5.83 7.58 6.80
C ALA A 41 -4.86 7.01 7.85
N ILE A 42 -3.58 7.37 7.77
CA ILE A 42 -2.56 6.96 8.75
C ILE A 42 -2.89 7.54 10.13
N ILE A 43 -3.16 8.85 10.23
CA ILE A 43 -3.53 9.50 11.49
C ILE A 43 -4.80 8.86 12.08
N LYS A 44 -5.81 8.61 11.24
CA LYS A 44 -7.06 7.96 11.66
C LYS A 44 -6.84 6.53 12.18
N SER A 45 -5.85 5.82 11.65
CA SER A 45 -5.47 4.48 12.12
C SER A 45 -4.62 4.49 13.40
N GLY A 46 -4.22 5.67 13.89
CA GLY A 46 -3.33 5.84 15.04
C GLY A 46 -1.83 5.68 14.69
N GLY A 47 -1.49 5.68 13.39
CA GLY A 47 -0.11 5.71 12.93
C GLY A 47 0.50 7.11 13.01
N SER A 48 1.83 7.18 12.95
CA SER A 48 2.57 8.45 12.84
C SER A 48 3.04 8.64 11.39
N ILE A 49 2.95 9.85 10.86
CA ILE A 49 3.54 10.18 9.55
C ILE A 49 5.04 10.30 9.74
N ASP A 50 5.79 9.43 9.07
CA ASP A 50 7.24 9.54 8.95
C ASP A 50 7.55 10.34 7.68
N THR A 51 8.01 11.59 7.82
CA THR A 51 8.30 12.53 6.72
C THR A 51 9.57 12.19 5.92
N ASN A 52 9.80 10.92 5.54
CA ASN A 52 11.04 10.49 4.88
C ASN A 52 10.88 10.11 3.39
N ASP A 53 9.68 10.22 2.80
CA ASP A 53 9.41 9.74 1.43
C ASP A 53 9.63 10.79 0.31
N SER A 54 10.15 11.99 0.61
CA SER A 54 10.21 13.10 -0.36
C SER A 54 11.57 13.38 -1.00
N GLU A 55 12.60 12.54 -0.80
CA GLU A 55 13.98 12.90 -1.19
C GLU A 55 14.65 11.88 -2.13
N THR A 56 14.02 11.51 -3.25
CA THR A 56 14.72 10.94 -4.42
C THR A 56 14.00 11.24 -5.75
N ILE A 57 13.76 12.52 -6.05
CA ILE A 57 13.76 12.96 -7.45
C ILE A 57 14.97 13.88 -7.59
N SER A 58 16.14 13.25 -7.56
CA SER A 58 17.42 13.87 -7.87
C SER A 58 17.47 14.19 -9.36
N THR A 59 17.65 15.48 -9.65
CA THR A 59 18.64 16.02 -10.59
C THR A 59 18.72 15.39 -11.99
N ASP A 60 18.07 16.04 -12.95
CA ASP A 60 18.73 16.67 -14.12
C ASP A 60 17.97 17.95 -14.50
#